data_AF-A0A956L4I1-F1
#
_entry.id   AF-A0A956L4I1-F1
#
_cell.length_a   1.000
_cell.length_b   1.000
_cell.length_c   1.000
_cell.angle_alpha   90.00
_cell.angle_beta   90.00
_cell.angle_gamma   90.00
#
_symmetry.space_group_name_H-M   'P 1'
#
loop_
_entity.id
_entity.type
_entity.pdbx_description
1 polymer ?
#
loop_
_entity_poly.entity_id
_entity_poly.type
_entity_poly.pdbx_seq_one_letter_code
_entity_poly.pdbx_strand_id
1 'polypeptide(L)'
;SDRIDLLYSNQFHFNRRGEPQITVGLMQNQREVRLSAPGGLDVLPSGDGGTRIEAGSQVVIRLVEGHPAVQRFTVVLQMLASAAARQLGPAADAWRARGLDPAEHEVGTVFGVDGKVLDTRKIMLTTGSWESERAARAEAEALAARHDALGKLHPIVTERGHGRLMAEDVERGTTVHADGVLWLAPRGDGPITVHEVLSGTTMGQERRSDRQYWGSV
;
A
#
# COMPACT_ATOMS: atom_id res chain seq x y z
N SER A 1 6.38 11.04 14.01
CA SER A 1 6.35 10.06 12.91
C SER A 1 5.98 10.81 11.66
N ASP A 2 6.66 10.56 10.55
CA ASP A 2 6.18 11.06 9.27
C ASP A 2 4.85 10.33 8.98
N ARG A 3 3.80 11.07 8.63
CA ARG A 3 2.46 10.49 8.45
C ARG A 3 2.43 9.53 7.26
N ILE A 4 3.34 9.71 6.31
CA ILE A 4 3.52 8.79 5.19
C ILE A 4 4.11 7.43 5.62
N ASP A 5 4.75 7.35 6.80
CA ASP A 5 5.29 6.10 7.35
C ASP A 5 4.19 5.04 7.50
N LEU A 6 2.96 5.48 7.75
CA LEU A 6 1.80 4.60 7.88
C LEU A 6 1.52 3.83 6.60
N LEU A 7 1.80 4.40 5.43
CA LEU A 7 1.63 3.74 4.12
C LEU A 7 2.69 2.67 3.86
N TYR A 8 3.84 2.74 4.54
CA TYR A 8 4.95 1.81 4.41
C TYR A 8 5.09 0.86 5.61
N SER A 9 4.19 0.96 6.57
CA SER A 9 4.22 0.17 7.80
C SER A 9 3.52 -1.18 7.62
N ASN A 10 4.13 -2.24 8.17
CA ASN A 10 3.52 -3.56 8.26
C ASN A 10 2.70 -3.74 9.57
N GLN A 11 2.37 -2.65 10.26
CA GLN A 11 1.60 -2.67 11.51
C GLN A 11 0.10 -2.54 11.24
N PHE A 12 -0.69 -3.38 11.93
CA PHE A 12 -2.13 -3.20 11.99
C PHE A 12 -2.46 -2.02 12.90
N HIS A 13 -3.27 -1.11 12.38
CA HIS A 13 -3.89 -0.06 13.19
C HIS A 13 -5.26 -0.55 13.61
N PHE A 14 -5.68 -0.22 14.82
CA PHE A 14 -7.02 -0.51 15.31
C PHE A 14 -7.74 0.80 15.55
N ASN A 15 -9.01 0.87 15.15
CA ASN A 15 -9.84 2.02 15.50
C ASN A 15 -10.20 1.98 17.00
N ARG A 16 -10.90 3.01 17.48
CA ARG A 16 -11.31 3.10 18.91
C ARG A 16 -12.23 1.97 19.37
N ARG A 17 -12.85 1.21 18.44
CA ARG A 17 -13.69 0.04 18.72
C ARG A 17 -12.90 -1.28 18.74
N GLY A 18 -11.59 -1.23 18.51
CA GLY A 18 -10.74 -2.42 18.43
C GLY A 18 -10.85 -3.16 17.10
N GLU A 19 -11.40 -2.53 16.05
CA GLU A 19 -11.49 -3.13 14.72
C GLU A 19 -10.22 -2.84 13.91
N PRO A 20 -9.65 -3.84 13.23
CA PRO A 20 -8.43 -3.65 12.44
C PRO A 20 -8.71 -2.78 11.21
N GLN A 21 -7.87 -1.78 11.00
CA GLN A 21 -7.84 -0.92 9.83
C GLN A 21 -6.78 -1.45 8.85
N ILE A 22 -7.21 -1.76 7.65
CA ILE A 22 -6.35 -2.27 6.57
C ILE A 22 -6.35 -1.24 5.46
N THR A 23 -5.17 -0.73 5.12
CA THR A 23 -5.01 0.15 3.97
C THR A 23 -5.11 -0.66 2.68
N VAL A 24 -6.05 -0.31 1.82
CA VAL A 24 -6.19 -0.92 0.50
C VAL A 24 -5.93 0.15 -0.55
N GLY A 25 -4.99 -0.11 -1.45
CA GLY A 25 -4.77 0.75 -2.61
C GLY A 25 -5.96 0.67 -3.56
N LEU A 26 -6.72 1.75 -3.68
CA LEU A 26 -7.89 1.83 -4.58
C LEU A 26 -7.50 2.27 -5.99
N MET A 27 -6.58 3.24 -6.07
CA MET A 27 -6.13 3.83 -7.32
C MET A 27 -4.63 4.17 -7.21
N GLN A 28 -3.93 4.15 -8.34
CA GLN A 28 -2.52 4.55 -8.45
C GLN A 28 -2.33 5.42 -9.70
N ASN A 29 -1.24 6.18 -9.75
CA ASN A 29 -0.88 7.05 -10.89
C ASN A 29 -1.97 8.07 -11.27
N GLN A 30 -2.73 8.56 -10.28
CA GLN A 30 -3.73 9.60 -10.49
C GLN A 30 -3.15 10.98 -10.19
N ARG A 31 -3.45 11.95 -11.05
CA ARG A 31 -3.16 13.38 -10.79
C ARG A 31 -4.27 14.06 -9.98
N GLU A 32 -5.46 13.50 -10.05
CA GLU A 32 -6.68 14.01 -9.44
C GLU A 32 -7.51 12.83 -8.94
N VAL A 33 -8.08 12.97 -7.75
CA VAL A 33 -9.07 12.04 -7.19
C VAL A 33 -10.29 12.84 -6.80
N ARG A 34 -11.48 12.36 -7.16
CA ARG A 34 -12.74 12.98 -6.75
C ARG A 34 -13.46 12.07 -5.78
N LEU A 35 -13.89 12.65 -4.67
CA LEU A 35 -14.63 11.97 -3.63
C LEU A 35 -15.96 12.67 -3.40
N SER A 36 -17.01 11.90 -3.10
CA SER A 36 -18.29 12.45 -2.67
C SER A 36 -18.94 11.64 -1.56
N ALA A 37 -19.69 12.33 -0.70
CA ALA A 37 -20.51 11.72 0.33
C ALA A 37 -21.80 12.54 0.52
N PRO A 38 -23.00 11.92 0.50
CA PRO A 38 -24.26 12.66 0.60
C PRO A 38 -24.39 13.54 1.86
N GLY A 39 -23.80 13.11 2.97
CA GLY A 39 -23.81 13.86 4.25
C GLY A 39 -22.74 14.96 4.36
N GLY A 40 -21.90 15.12 3.34
CA GLY A 40 -20.69 15.94 3.40
C GLY A 40 -19.45 15.12 3.75
N LEU A 41 -18.29 15.74 3.55
CA LEU A 41 -16.98 15.17 3.85
C LEU A 41 -16.28 15.97 4.97
N ASP A 42 -15.46 15.27 5.74
CA ASP A 42 -14.51 15.87 6.66
C ASP A 42 -13.10 15.66 6.11
N VAL A 43 -12.38 16.77 5.92
CA VAL A 43 -10.97 16.76 5.53
C VAL A 43 -10.12 16.76 6.80
N LEU A 44 -9.28 15.73 6.95
CA LEU A 44 -8.53 15.43 8.16
C LEU A 44 -7.02 15.50 7.89
N PRO A 45 -6.42 16.70 7.78
CA PRO A 45 -5.00 16.84 7.46
C PRO A 45 -4.10 16.15 8.50
N SER A 46 -4.54 16.03 9.75
CA SER A 46 -3.79 15.38 10.83
C SER A 46 -4.23 13.95 11.13
N GLY A 47 -5.11 13.36 10.31
CA GLY A 47 -5.74 12.08 10.58
C GLY A 47 -6.86 12.16 11.63
N ASP A 48 -7.40 11.02 12.05
CA ASP A 48 -8.47 10.94 13.05
C ASP A 48 -8.00 11.44 14.42
N GLY A 49 -8.87 12.17 15.13
CA GLY A 49 -8.59 12.79 16.42
C GLY A 49 -7.79 14.11 16.38
N GLY A 50 -7.36 14.55 15.20
CA GLY A 50 -6.71 15.85 14.99
C GLY A 50 -7.65 16.94 14.47
N THR A 51 -7.08 17.93 13.77
CA THR A 51 -7.85 19.00 13.12
C THR A 51 -8.82 18.43 12.08
N ARG A 52 -10.08 18.87 12.16
CA ARG A 52 -11.15 18.53 11.24
C ARG A 52 -11.65 19.77 10.51
N ILE A 53 -11.79 19.67 9.20
CA ILE A 53 -12.33 20.74 8.34
C ILE A 53 -13.56 20.18 7.63
N GLU A 54 -14.71 20.79 7.89
CA GLU A 54 -15.98 20.38 7.30
C GLU A 54 -16.11 20.91 5.86
N ALA A 55 -16.16 20.00 4.89
CA ALA A 55 -16.41 20.28 3.49
C ALA A 55 -17.87 19.98 3.09
N GLY A 56 -18.25 20.40 1.88
CA GLY A 56 -19.49 20.02 1.19
C GLY A 56 -19.54 18.53 0.82
N SER A 57 -20.45 18.19 -0.08
CA SER A 57 -20.67 16.80 -0.51
C SER A 57 -19.63 16.30 -1.51
N GLN A 58 -18.82 17.19 -2.09
CA GLN A 58 -17.81 16.85 -3.10
C GLN A 58 -16.46 17.50 -2.81
N VAL A 59 -15.41 16.70 -2.85
CA VAL A 59 -14.02 17.15 -2.69
C VAL A 59 -13.15 16.63 -3.83
N VAL A 60 -12.33 17.50 -4.40
CA VAL A 60 -11.32 17.16 -5.42
C VAL A 60 -9.93 17.24 -4.79
N ILE A 61 -9.18 16.15 -4.85
CA ILE A 61 -7.81 16.07 -4.36
C ILE A 61 -6.83 16.09 -5.54
N ARG A 62 -5.80 16.92 -5.46
CA ARG A 62 -4.73 17.04 -6.47
C ARG A 62 -3.37 16.91 -5.82
N LEU A 63 -2.43 16.28 -6.51
CA LEU A 63 -1.01 16.41 -6.20
C LEU A 63 -0.51 17.74 -6.78
N VAL A 64 -0.06 18.64 -5.91
CA VAL A 64 0.46 19.96 -6.30
C VAL A 64 1.91 19.84 -6.73
N GLU A 65 2.73 19.21 -5.90
CA GLU A 65 4.14 18.94 -6.13
C GLU A 65 4.51 17.62 -5.46
N GLY A 66 5.46 16.87 -6.02
CA GLY A 66 5.93 15.65 -5.38
C GLY A 66 6.85 14.83 -6.25
N HIS A 67 7.54 13.90 -5.60
CA HIS A 67 8.43 12.93 -6.21
C HIS A 67 7.90 11.52 -5.89
N PRO A 68 7.83 10.63 -6.89
CA PRO A 68 7.41 9.26 -6.67
C PRO A 68 8.44 8.51 -5.81
N ALA A 69 7.98 7.47 -5.12
CA ALA A 69 8.89 6.56 -4.42
C ALA A 69 9.78 5.81 -5.42
N VAL A 70 11.06 5.65 -5.09
CA VAL A 70 11.97 4.80 -5.86
C VAL A 70 11.92 3.39 -5.28
N GLN A 71 11.67 2.42 -6.15
CA GLN A 71 11.54 1.02 -5.79
C GLN A 71 12.53 0.18 -6.57
N ARG A 72 13.08 -0.83 -5.90
CA ARG A 72 13.79 -1.94 -6.54
C ARG A 72 12.99 -3.21 -6.35
N PHE A 73 12.98 -4.07 -7.36
CA PHE A 73 12.31 -5.35 -7.32
C PHE A 73 13.34 -6.44 -7.11
N THR A 74 13.08 -7.36 -6.22
CA THR A 74 13.88 -8.58 -6.00
C THR A 74 13.02 -9.80 -6.32
N VAL A 75 13.64 -10.89 -6.78
CA VAL A 75 12.89 -12.13 -7.07
C VAL A 75 12.89 -13.02 -5.84
N VAL A 76 11.70 -13.46 -5.43
CA VAL A 76 11.51 -14.38 -4.32
C VAL A 76 11.86 -15.80 -4.75
N LEU A 77 12.91 -16.34 -4.13
CA LEU A 77 13.35 -17.72 -4.30
C LEU A 77 12.50 -18.67 -3.47
N GLN A 78 12.34 -18.38 -2.18
CA GLN A 78 11.69 -19.24 -1.21
C GLN A 78 11.08 -18.43 -0.06
N MET A 79 10.02 -18.95 0.57
CA MET A 79 9.50 -18.45 1.84
C MET A 79 9.54 -19.55 2.89
N LEU A 80 9.99 -19.21 4.09
CA LEU A 80 10.05 -20.06 5.26
C LEU A 80 9.17 -19.46 6.36
N ALA A 81 8.51 -20.30 7.16
CA ALA A 81 7.86 -19.81 8.38
C ALA A 81 8.91 -19.23 9.34
N SER A 82 8.59 -18.16 10.06
CA SER A 82 9.50 -17.55 11.05
C SER A 82 9.97 -18.57 12.10
N ALA A 83 9.09 -19.48 12.52
CA ALA A 83 9.40 -20.57 13.45
C ALA A 83 10.45 -21.57 12.92
N ALA A 84 10.70 -21.59 11.61
CA ALA A 84 11.67 -22.46 10.95
C ALA A 84 13.04 -21.79 10.73
N ALA A 85 13.41 -20.78 11.52
CA ALA A 85 14.68 -20.04 11.37
C ALA A 85 15.93 -20.94 11.27
N ARG A 86 15.94 -22.10 11.92
CA ARG A 86 17.04 -23.09 11.82
C ARG A 86 17.25 -23.65 10.42
N GLN A 87 16.24 -23.61 9.56
CA GLN A 87 16.31 -24.07 8.17
C GLN A 87 16.83 -23.00 7.21
N LEU A 88 17.03 -21.76 7.67
CA LEU A 88 17.42 -20.63 6.83
C LEU A 88 18.80 -20.81 6.20
N GLY A 89 19.81 -21.16 6.99
CA GLY A 89 21.17 -21.42 6.51
C GLY A 89 21.20 -22.50 5.42
N PRO A 90 20.69 -23.72 5.69
CA PRO A 90 20.60 -24.77 4.68
C PRO A 90 19.84 -24.37 3.42
N ALA A 91 18.74 -23.61 3.55
CA ALA A 91 17.98 -23.12 2.41
C ALA A 91 18.79 -22.12 1.57
N ALA A 92 19.44 -21.14 2.22
CA ALA A 92 20.29 -20.17 1.54
C ALA A 92 21.48 -20.85 0.85
N ASP A 93 22.14 -21.81 1.50
CA ASP A 93 23.25 -22.57 0.92
C ASP A 93 22.81 -23.38 -0.30
N ALA A 94 21.60 -23.96 -0.28
CA ALA A 94 21.06 -24.66 -1.43
C ALA A 94 20.87 -23.72 -2.64
N TRP A 95 20.45 -22.47 -2.41
CA TRP A 95 20.35 -21.47 -3.48
C TRP A 95 21.72 -20.98 -3.96
N ARG A 96 22.69 -20.79 -3.05
CA ARG A 96 24.09 -20.46 -3.41
C ARG A 96 24.73 -21.55 -4.27
N ALA A 97 24.48 -22.82 -3.96
CA ALA A 97 24.97 -23.95 -4.75
C ALA A 97 24.43 -23.96 -6.19
N ARG A 98 23.32 -23.26 -6.46
CA ARG A 98 22.75 -23.04 -7.80
C ARG A 98 23.31 -21.78 -8.49
N GLY A 99 24.29 -21.11 -7.88
CA GLY A 99 24.94 -19.90 -8.42
C GLY A 99 24.17 -18.61 -8.17
N LEU A 100 23.24 -18.60 -7.21
CA LEU A 100 22.43 -17.43 -6.85
C LEU A 100 22.96 -16.76 -5.58
N ASP A 101 22.61 -15.49 -5.38
CA ASP A 101 23.01 -14.70 -4.22
C ASP A 101 21.79 -14.38 -3.34
N PRO A 102 21.40 -15.28 -2.42
CA PRO A 102 20.20 -15.12 -1.63
C PRO A 102 20.37 -14.05 -0.55
N ALA A 103 19.46 -13.07 -0.53
CA ALA A 103 19.27 -12.10 0.53
C ALA A 103 18.05 -12.46 1.39
N GLU A 104 18.11 -12.17 2.68
CA GLU A 104 17.09 -12.52 3.67
C GLU A 104 16.21 -11.31 4.01
N HIS A 105 14.89 -11.50 4.06
CA HIS A 105 13.93 -10.48 4.46
C HIS A 105 12.88 -11.09 5.39
N GLU A 106 12.68 -10.52 6.58
CA GLU A 106 11.52 -10.84 7.42
C GLU A 106 10.32 -10.02 6.97
N VAL A 107 9.23 -10.69 6.62
CA VAL A 107 7.96 -10.07 6.18
C VAL A 107 6.80 -10.60 6.99
N GLY A 108 5.70 -9.85 7.02
CA GLY A 108 4.54 -10.17 7.85
C GLY A 108 4.61 -9.50 9.22
N THR A 109 3.71 -9.89 10.12
CA THR A 109 3.54 -9.24 11.42
C THR A 109 2.99 -10.19 12.47
N VAL A 110 3.14 -9.82 13.74
CA VAL A 110 2.55 -10.50 14.90
C VAL A 110 1.48 -9.61 15.48
N PHE A 111 0.29 -10.15 15.69
CA PHE A 111 -0.75 -9.42 16.40
C PHE A 111 -1.50 -10.32 17.39
N GLY A 112 -1.94 -9.69 18.48
CA GLY A 112 -2.78 -10.32 19.50
C GLY A 112 -4.20 -9.75 19.43
N VAL A 113 -5.21 -10.60 19.32
CA VAL A 113 -6.62 -10.22 19.45
C VAL A 113 -7.28 -11.20 20.41
N ASP A 114 -7.93 -10.68 21.46
CA ASP A 114 -8.68 -11.48 22.44
C ASP A 114 -7.86 -12.66 23.03
N GLY A 115 -6.61 -12.37 23.41
CA GLY A 115 -5.69 -13.36 23.98
C GLY A 115 -5.11 -14.39 23.00
N LYS A 116 -5.47 -14.33 21.71
CA LYS A 116 -4.90 -15.18 20.65
C LYS A 116 -3.83 -14.42 19.88
N VAL A 117 -2.68 -15.05 19.68
CA VAL A 117 -1.58 -14.50 18.87
C VAL A 117 -1.64 -15.09 17.47
N LEU A 118 -1.74 -14.23 16.45
CA LEU A 118 -1.49 -14.60 15.07
C LEU A 118 -0.10 -14.09 14.66
N ASP A 119 0.84 -15.02 14.48
CA ASP A 119 2.14 -14.74 13.88
C ASP A 119 2.09 -15.12 12.39
N THR A 120 2.05 -14.11 11.53
CA THR A 120 2.07 -14.29 10.06
C THR A 120 3.46 -14.09 9.48
N ARG A 121 4.49 -13.94 10.33
CA ARG A 121 5.83 -13.64 9.88
C ARG A 121 6.43 -14.80 9.11
N LYS A 122 7.16 -14.45 8.06
CA LYS A 122 7.89 -15.35 7.18
C LYS A 122 9.27 -14.78 6.93
N ILE A 123 10.24 -15.67 6.77
CA ILE A 123 11.55 -15.33 6.25
C ILE A 123 11.51 -15.60 4.76
N MET A 124 11.82 -14.58 3.98
CA MET A 124 11.82 -14.61 2.53
C MET A 124 13.26 -14.56 2.04
N LEU A 125 13.62 -15.52 1.20
CA LEU A 125 14.87 -15.51 0.46
C LEU A 125 14.62 -14.90 -0.91
N THR A 126 15.37 -13.86 -1.25
CA THR A 126 15.29 -13.16 -2.54
C THR A 126 16.63 -13.18 -3.25
N THR A 127 16.67 -12.87 -4.55
CA THR A 127 17.92 -12.67 -5.29
C THR A 127 17.78 -11.52 -6.27
N GLY A 128 18.92 -10.92 -6.61
CA GLY A 128 19.04 -9.85 -7.59
C GLY A 128 18.29 -8.58 -7.23
N SER A 129 18.40 -7.56 -8.06
CA SER A 129 17.77 -6.26 -7.81
C SER A 129 17.59 -5.46 -9.10
N TRP A 130 16.35 -5.25 -9.50
CA TRP A 130 15.98 -4.59 -10.76
C TRP A 130 15.21 -3.30 -10.51
N GLU A 131 15.42 -2.31 -11.38
CA GLU A 131 14.66 -1.05 -11.35
C GLU A 131 13.32 -1.14 -12.10
N SER A 132 13.22 -2.07 -13.05
CA SER A 132 12.00 -2.30 -13.82
C SER A 132 11.28 -3.56 -13.32
N GLU A 133 10.02 -3.41 -12.92
CA GLU A 133 9.16 -4.54 -12.55
C GLU A 133 9.05 -5.56 -13.68
N ARG A 134 8.93 -5.10 -14.93
CA ARG A 134 8.85 -5.96 -16.12
C ARG A 134 10.11 -6.82 -16.27
N ALA A 135 11.30 -6.23 -16.07
CA ALA A 135 12.55 -6.96 -16.14
C ALA A 135 12.67 -7.98 -14.99
N ALA A 136 12.31 -7.58 -13.77
CA ALA A 136 12.28 -8.48 -12.62
C ALA A 136 11.32 -9.66 -12.84
N ARG A 137 10.15 -9.40 -13.43
CA ARG A 137 9.13 -10.42 -13.72
C ARG A 137 9.62 -11.46 -14.73
N ALA A 138 10.28 -11.01 -15.80
CA ALA A 138 10.90 -11.92 -16.77
C ALA A 138 11.97 -12.81 -16.10
N GLU A 139 12.77 -12.25 -15.19
CA GLU A 139 13.74 -13.05 -14.43
C GLU A 139 13.05 -14.02 -13.46
N ALA A 140 11.98 -13.58 -12.79
CA ALA A 140 11.21 -14.43 -11.88
C ALA A 140 10.64 -15.66 -12.60
N GLU A 141 10.09 -15.47 -13.81
CA GLU A 141 9.61 -16.56 -14.67
C GLU A 141 10.74 -17.50 -15.10
N ALA A 142 11.90 -16.95 -15.46
CA ALA A 142 13.07 -17.74 -15.84
C ALA A 142 13.61 -18.57 -14.66
N LEU A 143 13.70 -17.99 -13.46
CA LEU A 143 14.16 -18.68 -12.25
C LEU A 143 13.17 -19.73 -11.77
N ALA A 144 11.86 -19.46 -11.87
CA ALA A 144 10.84 -20.46 -11.60
C ALA A 144 10.97 -21.67 -12.54
N ALA A 145 11.16 -21.43 -13.84
CA ALA A 145 11.32 -22.49 -14.83
C ALA A 145 12.61 -23.32 -14.67
N ARG A 146 13.72 -22.68 -14.27
CA ARG A 146 15.05 -23.35 -14.17
C ARG A 146 15.32 -24.00 -12.82
N HIS A 147 14.80 -23.43 -11.74
CA HIS A 147 15.22 -23.76 -10.38
C HIS A 147 14.07 -23.97 -9.39
N ASP A 148 12.82 -24.04 -9.86
CA ASP A 148 11.63 -24.20 -9.01
C ASP A 148 11.52 -23.09 -7.94
N ALA A 149 11.99 -21.88 -8.29
CA ALA A 149 11.81 -20.70 -7.45
C ALA A 149 10.32 -20.30 -7.39
N LEU A 150 9.93 -19.62 -6.32
CA LEU A 150 8.55 -19.16 -6.11
C LEU A 150 8.02 -18.22 -7.21
N GLY A 151 8.91 -17.59 -7.99
CA GLY A 151 8.55 -16.77 -9.15
C GLY A 151 7.78 -15.49 -8.80
N LYS A 152 7.84 -15.04 -7.54
CA LYS A 152 7.20 -13.81 -7.07
C LYS A 152 8.21 -12.67 -7.01
N LEU A 153 7.71 -11.44 -7.02
CA LEU A 153 8.52 -10.25 -6.79
C LEU A 153 8.31 -9.73 -5.36
N HIS A 154 9.38 -9.22 -4.78
CA HIS A 154 9.32 -8.40 -3.58
C HIS A 154 9.83 -6.99 -3.89
N PRO A 155 8.95 -5.97 -3.91
CA PRO A 155 9.36 -4.59 -4.06
C PRO A 155 9.97 -4.07 -2.75
N ILE A 156 11.08 -3.36 -2.87
CA ILE A 156 11.79 -2.69 -1.79
C ILE A 156 11.80 -1.20 -2.12
N VAL A 157 11.21 -0.40 -1.23
CA VAL A 157 11.25 1.06 -1.34
C VAL A 157 12.63 1.53 -0.87
N THR A 158 13.45 2.04 -1.79
CA THR A 158 14.78 2.56 -1.50
C THR A 158 14.76 4.05 -1.22
N GLU A 159 13.81 4.77 -1.80
CA GLU A 159 13.54 6.17 -1.51
C GLU A 159 12.03 6.37 -1.42
N ARG A 160 11.59 7.07 -0.36
CA ARG A 160 10.17 7.31 -0.15
C ARG A 160 9.68 8.42 -1.06
N GLY A 161 8.47 8.25 -1.54
CA GLY A 161 7.77 9.34 -2.21
C GLY A 161 7.48 10.44 -1.21
N HIS A 162 7.39 11.67 -1.69
CA HIS A 162 6.95 12.81 -0.90
C HIS A 162 6.24 13.79 -1.82
N GLY A 163 5.41 14.65 -1.25
CA GLY A 163 4.69 15.64 -2.03
C GLY A 163 3.65 16.37 -1.21
N ARG A 164 3.09 17.42 -1.80
CA ARG A 164 2.00 18.21 -1.21
C ARG A 164 0.70 17.94 -1.96
N LEU A 165 -0.31 17.56 -1.20
CA LEU A 165 -1.68 17.37 -1.66
C LEU A 165 -2.49 18.64 -1.38
N MET A 166 -3.45 18.91 -2.26
CA MET A 166 -4.48 19.93 -2.06
C MET A 166 -5.85 19.26 -2.22
N ALA A 167 -6.71 19.40 -1.22
CA ALA A 167 -8.13 19.14 -1.34
C ALA A 167 -8.89 20.45 -1.54
N GLU A 168 -9.86 20.44 -2.46
CA GLU A 168 -10.75 21.55 -2.75
C GLU A 168 -12.20 21.10 -2.53
N ASP A 169 -12.92 21.82 -1.67
CA ASP A 169 -14.37 21.72 -1.55
C ASP A 169 -14.99 22.45 -2.75
N VAL A 170 -15.63 21.68 -3.64
CA VAL A 170 -16.21 22.21 -4.89
C VAL A 170 -17.36 23.17 -4.63
N GLU A 171 -18.09 22.99 -3.53
CA GLU A 171 -19.27 23.80 -3.21
C GLU A 171 -18.88 25.14 -2.58
N ARG A 172 -17.82 25.15 -1.77
CA ARG A 172 -17.43 26.31 -0.96
C ARG A 172 -16.15 27.00 -1.44
N GLY A 173 -15.40 26.38 -2.35
CA GLY A 173 -14.09 26.85 -2.81
C GLY A 173 -13.00 26.83 -1.74
N THR A 174 -13.24 26.15 -0.61
CA THR A 174 -12.25 26.04 0.47
C THR A 174 -11.16 25.06 0.06
N THR A 175 -9.90 25.45 0.21
CA THR A 175 -8.75 24.60 -0.09
C THR A 175 -7.99 24.22 1.17
N VAL A 176 -7.53 22.97 1.24
CA VAL A 176 -6.74 22.41 2.33
C VAL A 176 -5.49 21.79 1.76
N HIS A 177 -4.34 22.20 2.27
CA HIS A 177 -3.04 21.65 1.87
C HIS A 177 -2.49 20.71 2.96
N ALA A 178 -1.92 19.58 2.55
CA ALA A 178 -1.26 18.64 3.45
C ALA A 178 -0.04 18.01 2.77
N ASP A 179 1.02 17.82 3.55
CA ASP A 179 2.22 17.14 3.08
C ASP A 179 2.10 15.62 3.30
N GLY A 180 2.45 14.85 2.27
CA GLY A 180 2.53 13.39 2.25
C GLY A 180 1.17 12.69 2.12
N VAL A 181 0.27 12.94 3.07
CA VAL A 181 -1.01 12.22 3.17
C VAL A 181 -2.13 13.14 3.63
N LEU A 182 -3.33 12.87 3.13
CA LEU A 182 -4.56 13.57 3.48
C LEU A 182 -5.66 12.52 3.64
N TRP A 183 -6.32 12.51 4.80
CA TRP A 183 -7.44 11.61 5.05
C TRP A 183 -8.76 12.33 4.83
N LEU A 184 -9.72 11.60 4.28
CA LEU A 184 -11.10 12.06 4.14
C LEU A 184 -12.05 11.04 4.75
N ALA A 185 -13.05 11.54 5.47
CA ALA A 185 -14.11 10.72 6.05
C ALA A 185 -15.48 11.26 5.66
N PRO A 186 -16.48 10.39 5.42
CA PRO A 186 -17.86 10.83 5.30
C PRO A 186 -18.35 11.40 6.65
N ARG A 187 -19.17 12.44 6.60
CA ARG A 187 -19.83 12.94 7.81
C ARG A 187 -20.99 12.02 8.18
N GLY A 188 -20.93 11.48 9.39
CA GLY A 188 -21.84 10.43 9.85
C GLY A 188 -21.42 9.04 9.36
N ASP A 189 -22.36 8.09 9.38
CA ASP A 189 -22.05 6.68 9.12
C ASP A 189 -22.24 6.28 7.65
N GLY A 190 -22.45 7.23 6.72
CA GLY A 190 -22.69 6.93 5.30
C GLY A 190 -21.43 6.50 4.54
N PRO A 191 -21.56 5.95 3.32
CA PRO A 191 -20.40 5.60 2.49
C PRO A 191 -19.76 6.83 1.85
N ILE A 192 -18.47 6.72 1.53
CA ILE A 192 -17.76 7.61 0.61
C ILE A 192 -17.72 6.99 -0.78
N THR A 193 -18.04 7.78 -1.80
CA THR A 193 -17.91 7.40 -3.20
C THR A 193 -16.58 7.89 -3.72
N VAL A 194 -15.75 6.97 -4.21
CA VAL A 194 -14.53 7.28 -4.96
C VAL A 194 -14.88 7.16 -6.43
N HIS A 195 -14.69 8.24 -7.18
CA HIS A 195 -15.05 8.28 -8.60
C HIS A 195 -13.95 7.72 -9.49
N GLU A 196 -14.33 7.17 -10.65
CA GLU A 196 -13.41 6.76 -11.72
C GLU A 196 -12.35 5.70 -11.32
N VAL A 197 -12.68 4.84 -10.35
CA VAL A 197 -11.81 3.75 -9.89
C VAL A 197 -11.61 2.73 -11.02
N LEU A 198 -10.37 2.31 -11.26
CA LEU A 198 -10.06 1.25 -12.22
C LEU A 198 -10.76 -0.05 -11.79
N SER A 199 -11.70 -0.51 -12.60
CA SER A 199 -12.57 -1.66 -12.31
C SER A 199 -12.22 -2.90 -13.12
N GLY A 200 -11.33 -2.76 -14.10
CA GLY A 200 -10.76 -3.86 -14.87
C GLY A 200 -10.06 -3.38 -16.14
N THR A 201 -9.33 -4.29 -16.77
CA THR A 201 -8.71 -4.07 -18.08
C THR A 201 -9.15 -5.20 -19.01
N THR A 202 -9.89 -4.85 -20.07
CA THR A 202 -10.35 -5.83 -21.08
C THR A 202 -9.73 -5.48 -22.42
N MET A 203 -8.96 -6.39 -23.01
CA MET A 203 -8.25 -6.18 -24.29
C MET A 203 -7.43 -4.87 -24.34
N GLY A 204 -6.78 -4.50 -23.22
CA GLY A 204 -5.98 -3.28 -23.12
C GLY A 204 -6.78 -1.99 -22.92
N GLN A 205 -8.11 -2.04 -22.92
CA GLN A 205 -8.95 -0.90 -22.52
C GLN A 205 -9.19 -0.93 -21.00
N GLU A 206 -8.80 0.15 -20.34
CA GLU A 206 -9.13 0.39 -18.92
C GLU A 206 -10.62 0.73 -18.79
N ARG A 207 -11.31 0.03 -17.89
CA ARG A 207 -12.68 0.36 -17.49
C ARG A 207 -12.66 1.04 -16.13
N ARG A 208 -13.31 2.19 -16.04
CA ARG A 208 -13.44 2.95 -14.79
C ARG A 208 -14.90 2.99 -14.34
N SER A 209 -15.09 3.02 -13.02
CA SER A 209 -16.41 3.05 -12.41
C SER A 209 -16.34 3.68 -11.03
N ASP A 210 -17.40 4.36 -10.62
CA ASP A 210 -17.55 4.83 -9.26
C ASP A 210 -17.73 3.66 -8.29
N ARG A 211 -17.10 3.75 -7.11
CA ARG A 211 -17.12 2.72 -6.09
C ARG A 211 -17.42 3.34 -4.72
N GLN A 212 -18.21 2.64 -3.93
CA GLN A 212 -18.57 3.07 -2.58
C GLN A 212 -17.80 2.28 -1.53
N TYR A 213 -17.31 2.97 -0.50
CA TYR A 213 -16.55 2.40 0.59
C TYR A 213 -17.10 2.91 1.92
N TRP A 214 -16.97 2.08 2.96
CA TRP A 214 -17.30 2.45 4.33
C TRP A 214 -16.01 2.76 5.08
N GLY A 215 -16.01 3.85 5.85
CA GLY A 215 -14.84 4.32 6.58
C GLY A 215 -14.15 5.51 5.91
N SER A 216 -12.89 5.75 6.28
CA SER A 216 -12.06 6.83 5.73
C SER A 216 -11.23 6.37 4.54
N VAL A 217 -10.97 7.28 3.61
CA VAL A 217 -10.05 7.11 2.46
C VAL A 217 -8.83 8.01 2.63
#